data_AF-Q5C1G8-F1
#
_entry.id   AF-Q5C1G8-F1
#
_cell.length_a   1.000
_cell.length_b   1.000
_cell.length_c   1.000
_cell.angle_alpha   90.00
_cell.angle_beta   90.00
_cell.angle_gamma   90.00
#
_symmetry.space_group_name_H-M   'P 1'
#
loop_
_entity.id
_entity.type
_entity.pdbx_description
1 polymer ?
#
loop_
_entity_poly.entity_id
_entity_poly.type
_entity_poly.pdbx_seq_one_letter_code
_entity_poly.pdbx_strand_id
1 'polypeptide(L)'
;QHLSKPNNENNSTFNTTSMNTTTILNNNLTSNRLSDDVEIPKALGDIFESLAGAIFLDSNFSLDTVWQVFYPIMKERIERYTACIPKSPVRQLLELEPEGTKFERPRRMVDGRISVCAHVLGKGRFYGVGRNYRLAKSLAAKRALRVLRRLNQPSRTASTTVNTDLL
;
A
#
# COMPACT_ATOMS: atom_id res chain seq x y z
N GLN A 1 8.64 -67.77 8.50
CA GLN A 1 10.10 -67.69 8.76
C GLN A 1 10.47 -66.22 8.92
N HIS A 2 11.39 -66.02 9.84
CA HIS A 2 11.79 -64.79 10.52
C HIS A 2 12.69 -63.89 9.64
N LEU A 3 12.59 -62.55 9.80
CA LEU A 3 13.67 -61.53 9.91
C LEU A 3 13.17 -60.17 9.37
N SER A 4 12.88 -59.18 10.23
CA SER A 4 13.82 -58.20 10.85
C SER A 4 14.22 -57.05 9.91
N LYS A 5 13.81 -55.82 10.29
CA LYS A 5 14.25 -54.52 9.72
C LYS A 5 15.78 -54.33 9.88
N PRO A 6 16.35 -53.33 9.21
CA PRO A 6 16.72 -52.17 10.02
C PRO A 6 16.43 -50.80 9.38
N ASN A 7 16.20 -49.83 10.28
CA ASN A 7 16.32 -48.39 10.03
C ASN A 7 17.77 -48.03 9.66
N ASN A 8 17.97 -47.02 8.82
CA ASN A 8 19.19 -46.21 8.90
C ASN A 8 18.87 -44.74 8.69
N GLU A 9 19.34 -43.95 9.64
CA GLU A 9 19.29 -42.51 9.70
C GLU A 9 20.42 -41.90 8.85
N ASN A 10 20.25 -40.62 8.52
CA ASN A 10 21.29 -39.60 8.33
C ASN A 10 22.36 -39.83 7.23
N ASN A 11 22.32 -38.98 6.20
CA ASN A 11 23.46 -38.10 5.95
C ASN A 11 23.05 -36.87 5.12
N SER A 12 23.12 -35.73 5.79
CA SER A 12 23.06 -34.38 5.25
C SER A 12 24.27 -34.11 4.36
N THR A 13 24.07 -34.00 3.05
CA THR A 13 25.05 -33.37 2.17
C THR A 13 24.65 -31.91 1.99
N PHE A 14 25.37 -31.05 2.69
CA PHE A 14 25.40 -29.61 2.47
C PHE A 14 25.93 -29.32 1.05
N ASN A 15 25.02 -28.96 0.14
CA ASN A 15 25.40 -28.29 -1.10
C ASN A 15 25.11 -26.80 -0.96
N THR A 16 26.12 -26.09 -0.47
CA THR A 16 26.22 -24.63 -0.52
C THR A 16 26.40 -24.22 -1.98
N THR A 17 25.38 -23.61 -2.58
CA THR A 17 25.56 -22.81 -3.79
C THR A 17 24.93 -21.45 -3.57
N SER A 18 25.81 -20.52 -3.26
CA SER A 18 25.64 -19.08 -3.35
C SER A 18 24.98 -18.70 -4.67
N MET A 19 23.77 -18.16 -4.62
CA MET A 19 23.30 -17.19 -5.59
C MET A 19 22.21 -16.29 -4.97
N ASN A 20 22.27 -15.03 -5.40
CA ASN A 20 21.27 -13.96 -5.43
C ASN A 20 20.53 -13.53 -4.14
N THR A 21 21.25 -12.69 -3.38
CA THR A 21 20.82 -11.74 -2.33
C THR A 21 19.79 -10.67 -2.76
N THR A 22 19.05 -10.85 -3.85
CA THR A 22 18.12 -9.82 -4.38
C THR A 22 16.64 -10.11 -4.07
N THR A 23 16.30 -11.24 -3.44
CA THR A 23 14.90 -11.63 -3.18
C THR A 23 14.40 -11.28 -1.75
N ILE A 24 15.29 -10.99 -0.80
CA ILE A 24 14.94 -10.76 0.63
C ILE A 24 14.80 -9.26 0.99
N LEU A 25 14.70 -8.36 0.01
CA LEU A 25 14.43 -6.93 0.23
C LEU A 25 13.05 -6.46 -0.27
N ASN A 26 12.08 -7.37 -0.41
CA ASN A 26 10.71 -7.01 -0.82
C ASN A 26 9.65 -7.12 0.29
N ASN A 27 10.02 -7.50 1.52
CA ASN A 27 9.04 -7.65 2.61
C ASN A 27 8.96 -6.46 3.58
N ASN A 28 9.84 -5.46 3.47
CA ASN A 28 9.94 -4.37 4.47
C ASN A 28 9.66 -2.96 3.89
N LEU A 29 8.57 -2.76 3.14
CA LEU A 29 8.09 -1.40 2.80
C LEU A 29 6.56 -1.31 2.75
N THR A 30 5.93 -1.08 3.89
CA THR A 30 5.38 0.25 4.26
C THR A 30 4.89 0.23 5.71
N SER A 31 5.57 1.00 6.56
CA SER A 31 5.28 1.32 7.96
C SER A 31 3.96 2.09 8.13
N ASN A 32 2.81 1.49 7.77
CA ASN A 32 1.48 1.97 8.16
C ASN A 32 0.39 0.88 8.10
N ARG A 33 0.71 -0.36 8.51
CA ARG A 33 -0.19 -1.52 8.37
C ARG A 33 -0.55 -2.26 9.65
N LEU A 34 -0.31 -1.66 10.82
CA LEU A 34 -0.94 -2.17 12.04
C LEU A 34 -2.47 -2.01 12.04
N SER A 35 -3.05 -1.25 11.09
CA SER A 35 -4.50 -1.04 10.98
C SER A 35 -5.21 -1.95 9.98
N ASP A 36 -4.50 -2.73 9.16
CA ASP A 36 -5.15 -3.56 8.11
C ASP A 36 -5.59 -4.94 8.63
N ASP A 37 -5.18 -5.34 9.85
CA ASP A 37 -5.51 -6.63 10.48
C ASP A 37 -6.19 -6.50 11.86
N VAL A 38 -6.50 -5.28 12.30
CA VAL A 38 -7.34 -5.06 13.48
C VAL A 38 -8.79 -5.04 13.00
N GLU A 39 -9.56 -6.06 13.36
CA GLU A 39 -11.00 -6.04 13.15
C GLU A 39 -11.60 -4.90 13.97
N ILE A 40 -12.11 -3.88 13.27
CA ILE A 40 -12.76 -2.75 13.89
C ILE A 40 -14.16 -3.23 14.34
N PRO A 41 -14.53 -3.09 15.62
CA PRO A 41 -15.86 -3.48 16.08
C PRO A 41 -16.92 -2.60 15.42
N LYS A 42 -17.57 -3.11 14.38
CA LYS A 42 -18.56 -2.36 13.58
C LYS A 42 -19.68 -1.76 14.44
N ALA A 43 -20.06 -2.48 15.49
CA ALA A 43 -21.05 -2.03 16.47
C ALA A 43 -20.71 -0.67 17.11
N LEU A 44 -19.44 -0.30 17.24
CA LEU A 44 -19.07 1.03 17.74
C LEU A 44 -19.42 2.14 16.75
N GLY A 45 -19.29 1.87 15.45
CA GLY A 45 -19.77 2.77 14.40
C GLY A 45 -21.29 2.90 14.44
N ASP A 46 -21.99 1.78 14.56
CA ASP A 46 -23.46 1.76 14.64
C ASP A 46 -23.98 2.57 15.85
N ILE A 47 -23.34 2.42 17.03
CA ILE A 47 -23.68 3.20 18.23
C ILE A 47 -23.44 4.69 17.99
N PHE A 48 -22.29 5.07 17.42
CA PHE A 48 -21.96 6.46 17.14
C PHE A 48 -22.96 7.10 16.16
N GLU A 49 -23.34 6.40 15.10
CA GLU A 49 -24.35 6.85 14.13
C GLU A 49 -25.75 6.93 14.75
N SER A 50 -26.13 5.96 15.59
CA SER A 50 -27.42 5.97 16.30
C SER A 50 -27.55 7.14 17.27
N LEU A 51 -26.46 7.53 17.94
CA LEU A 51 -26.44 8.70 18.82
C LEU A 51 -26.68 10.00 18.05
N ALA A 52 -26.08 10.13 16.85
CA ALA A 52 -26.35 11.27 15.98
C ALA A 52 -27.84 11.33 15.60
N GLY A 53 -28.44 10.18 15.28
CA GLY A 53 -29.87 10.04 14.99
C GLY A 53 -30.76 10.41 16.18
N ALA A 54 -30.41 9.98 17.39
CA ALA A 54 -31.16 10.32 18.61
C ALA A 54 -31.15 11.84 18.86
N ILE A 55 -29.98 12.49 18.79
CA ILE A 55 -29.86 13.95 18.95
C ILE A 55 -30.66 14.67 17.86
N PHE A 56 -30.61 14.18 16.62
CA PHE A 56 -31.38 14.77 15.52
C PHE A 56 -32.88 14.74 15.81
N LEU A 57 -33.41 13.62 16.31
CA LEU A 57 -34.83 13.51 16.67
C LEU A 57 -35.20 14.39 17.88
N ASP A 58 -34.40 14.37 18.94
CA ASP A 58 -34.65 15.13 20.17
C ASP A 58 -34.55 16.65 19.97
N SER A 59 -33.77 17.08 18.98
CA SER A 59 -33.58 18.50 18.63
C SER A 59 -34.55 19.01 17.55
N ASN A 60 -35.68 18.32 17.36
CA ASN A 60 -36.67 18.64 16.32
C ASN A 60 -36.04 18.72 14.91
N PHE A 61 -35.27 17.68 14.56
CA PHE A 61 -34.61 17.53 13.26
C PHE A 61 -33.54 18.60 12.97
N SER A 62 -32.78 19.04 13.98
CA SER A 62 -31.72 20.05 13.82
C SER A 62 -30.34 19.44 13.55
N LEU A 63 -29.86 19.54 12.30
CA LEU A 63 -28.48 19.16 11.96
C LEU A 63 -27.43 20.05 12.63
N ASP A 64 -27.76 21.32 12.89
CA ASP A 64 -26.86 22.23 13.60
C ASP A 64 -26.61 21.75 15.03
N THR A 65 -27.65 21.26 15.71
CA THR A 65 -27.52 20.68 17.06
C THR A 65 -26.68 19.41 17.04
N VAL A 66 -26.90 18.52 16.07
CA VAL A 66 -26.06 17.33 15.88
C VAL A 66 -24.60 17.73 15.68
N TRP A 67 -24.33 18.71 14.81
CA TRP A 67 -22.99 19.19 14.53
C TRP A 67 -22.33 19.81 15.77
N GLN A 68 -23.06 20.62 16.54
CA GLN A 68 -22.53 21.21 17.78
C GLN A 68 -22.08 20.14 18.80
N VAL A 69 -22.79 19.01 18.87
CA VAL A 69 -22.42 17.90 19.77
C VAL A 69 -21.28 17.05 19.18
N PHE A 70 -21.33 16.72 17.89
CA PHE A 70 -20.39 15.79 17.26
C PHE A 70 -19.06 16.44 16.89
N TYR A 71 -19.06 17.73 16.52
CA TYR A 71 -17.87 18.42 16.07
C TYR A 71 -16.75 18.41 17.12
N PRO A 72 -16.96 18.73 18.40
CA PRO A 72 -15.90 18.64 19.42
C PRO A 72 -15.27 17.25 19.54
N ILE A 73 -16.08 16.19 19.41
CA ILE A 73 -15.62 14.79 19.46
C ILE A 73 -14.72 14.47 18.26
N MET A 74 -15.09 14.96 17.08
CA MET A 74 -14.39 14.69 15.83
C MET A 74 -13.26 15.68 15.52
N LYS A 75 -13.21 16.83 16.22
CA LYS A 75 -12.39 18.00 15.88
C LYS A 75 -10.93 17.66 15.64
N GLU A 76 -10.27 17.03 16.62
CA GLU A 76 -8.83 16.70 16.51
C GLU A 76 -8.55 15.82 15.27
N ARG A 77 -9.45 14.87 14.98
CA ARG A 77 -9.30 13.99 13.82
C ARG A 77 -9.55 14.75 12.54
N ILE A 78 -10.61 15.55 12.47
CA ILE A 78 -10.91 16.40 11.32
C ILE A 78 -9.71 17.29 11.02
N GLU A 79 -9.19 18.02 12.01
CA GLU A 79 -8.04 18.92 11.86
C GLU A 79 -6.78 18.17 11.38
N ARG A 80 -6.50 16.98 11.95
CA ARG A 80 -5.36 16.16 11.51
C ARG A 80 -5.50 15.69 10.06
N TYR A 81 -6.70 15.29 9.64
CA TYR A 81 -6.96 14.81 8.28
C TYR A 81 -7.09 15.93 7.24
N THR A 82 -7.53 17.13 7.64
CA THR A 82 -7.62 18.29 6.74
C THR A 82 -6.29 19.01 6.57
N ALA A 83 -5.41 18.98 7.59
CA ALA A 83 -4.06 19.56 7.50
C ALA A 83 -3.21 18.93 6.37
N CYS A 84 -3.38 17.64 6.11
CA CYS A 84 -2.75 16.97 4.98
C CYS A 84 -3.70 15.93 4.40
N ILE A 85 -4.49 16.34 3.40
CA ILE A 85 -5.43 15.45 2.71
C ILE A 85 -4.64 14.35 2.00
N PRO A 86 -4.74 13.07 2.43
CA PRO A 86 -3.97 12.00 1.82
C PRO A 86 -4.40 11.81 0.36
N LYS A 87 -3.50 12.15 -0.58
CA LYS A 87 -3.79 11.91 -2.00
C LYS A 87 -3.76 10.41 -2.28
N SER A 88 -4.79 9.90 -2.95
CA SER A 88 -4.79 8.49 -3.36
C SER A 88 -3.61 8.21 -4.31
N PRO A 89 -2.99 7.01 -4.29
CA PRO A 89 -1.89 6.68 -5.18
C PRO A 89 -2.25 6.82 -6.67
N VAL A 90 -3.50 6.54 -7.03
CA VAL A 90 -3.99 6.72 -8.39
C VAL A 90 -3.99 8.19 -8.77
N ARG A 91 -4.50 9.07 -7.90
CA ARG A 91 -4.50 10.51 -8.12
C ARG A 91 -3.08 11.06 -8.24
N GLN A 92 -2.18 10.66 -7.33
CA GLN A 92 -0.77 11.07 -7.38
C GLN A 92 -0.10 10.66 -8.70
N LEU A 93 -0.39 9.46 -9.23
CA LEU A 93 0.17 9.01 -10.50
C LEU A 93 -0.35 9.82 -11.69
N LEU A 94 -1.67 10.07 -11.73
CA LEU A 94 -2.29 10.85 -12.81
C LEU A 94 -1.87 12.33 -12.76
N GLU A 95 -1.63 12.89 -11.58
CA GLU A 95 -1.08 14.26 -11.46
C GLU A 95 0.40 14.33 -11.91
N LEU A 96 1.17 13.25 -11.71
CA LEU A 96 2.58 13.21 -12.12
C LEU A 96 2.74 12.94 -13.63
N GLU A 97 1.85 12.14 -14.21
CA GLU A 97 1.90 11.70 -15.61
C GLU A 97 0.48 11.77 -16.23
N PRO A 98 -0.04 12.99 -16.50
CA PRO A 98 -1.43 13.20 -16.89
C PRO A 98 -1.81 12.56 -18.23
N GLU A 99 -0.98 12.75 -19.25
CA GLU A 99 -1.23 12.21 -20.60
C GLU A 99 -0.56 10.84 -20.82
N GLY A 100 0.39 10.49 -19.94
CA GLY A 100 1.20 9.28 -20.05
C GLY A 100 0.60 8.04 -19.40
N THR A 101 -0.39 8.18 -18.50
CA THR A 101 -0.88 7.05 -17.69
C THR A 101 -2.23 6.53 -18.17
N LYS A 102 -2.29 5.24 -18.53
CA LYS A 102 -3.54 4.53 -18.84
C LYS A 102 -3.68 3.27 -17.98
N PHE A 103 -4.83 3.11 -17.34
CA PHE A 103 -5.16 1.87 -16.63
C PHE A 103 -5.91 0.94 -17.58
N GLU A 104 -5.43 -0.29 -17.69
CA GLU A 104 -6.06 -1.29 -18.54
C GLU A 104 -7.30 -1.91 -17.91
N ARG A 105 -8.08 -2.63 -18.74
CA ARG A 105 -9.21 -3.42 -18.27
C ARG A 105 -8.72 -4.44 -17.23
N PRO A 106 -9.38 -4.52 -16.06
CA PRO A 106 -9.02 -5.49 -15.03
C PRO A 106 -9.18 -6.92 -15.54
N ARG A 107 -8.30 -7.81 -15.09
CA ARG A 107 -8.35 -9.25 -15.38
C ARG A 107 -8.63 -10.02 -14.09
N ARG A 108 -9.57 -10.97 -14.14
CA ARG A 108 -9.75 -11.94 -13.05
C ARG A 108 -8.70 -13.04 -13.18
N MET A 109 -8.08 -13.38 -12.08
CA MET A 109 -7.10 -14.45 -11.96
C MET A 109 -7.79 -15.77 -11.57
N VAL A 110 -7.08 -16.88 -11.74
CA VAL A 110 -7.57 -18.24 -11.43
C VAL A 110 -7.94 -18.40 -9.95
N ASP A 111 -7.24 -17.69 -9.08
CA ASP A 111 -7.48 -17.67 -7.63
C ASP A 111 -8.61 -16.70 -7.20
N GLY A 112 -9.36 -16.14 -8.15
CA GLY A 112 -10.45 -15.20 -7.90
C GLY A 112 -10.02 -13.76 -7.62
N ARG A 113 -8.72 -13.46 -7.54
CA ARG A 113 -8.22 -12.08 -7.36
C ARG A 113 -8.34 -11.26 -8.65
N ILE A 114 -8.27 -9.94 -8.51
CA ILE A 114 -8.30 -8.99 -9.62
C ILE A 114 -6.90 -8.44 -9.86
N SER A 115 -6.44 -8.49 -11.11
CA SER A 115 -5.21 -7.87 -11.60
C SER A 115 -5.53 -6.64 -12.44
N VAL A 116 -4.78 -5.55 -12.23
CA VAL A 116 -4.87 -4.29 -12.97
C VAL A 116 -3.48 -3.89 -13.44
N CYS A 117 -3.37 -3.42 -14.68
CA CYS A 117 -2.13 -2.84 -15.21
C CYS A 117 -2.27 -1.31 -15.32
N ALA A 118 -1.29 -0.59 -14.77
CA ALA A 118 -1.05 0.82 -15.07
C ALA A 118 0.07 0.91 -16.11
N HIS A 119 -0.28 1.30 -17.33
CA HIS A 119 0.67 1.57 -18.39
C HIS A 119 1.05 3.04 -18.34
N VAL A 120 2.32 3.34 -18.10
CA VAL A 120 2.87 4.70 -18.11
C VAL A 120 3.80 4.83 -19.31
N LEU A 121 3.46 5.73 -20.23
CA LEU A 121 4.16 5.94 -21.49
C LEU A 121 5.64 6.27 -21.25
N GLY A 122 6.53 5.52 -21.92
CA GLY A 122 7.99 5.68 -21.76
C GLY A 122 8.56 5.22 -20.42
N LYS A 123 7.74 4.71 -19.48
CA LYS A 123 8.16 4.26 -18.15
C LYS A 123 7.81 2.80 -17.88
N GLY A 124 6.91 2.23 -18.68
CA GLY A 124 6.58 0.81 -18.69
C GLY A 124 5.23 0.49 -18.07
N ARG A 125 5.07 -0.79 -17.68
CA ARG A 125 3.79 -1.38 -17.27
C ARG A 125 3.90 -1.90 -15.84
N PHE A 126 3.00 -1.46 -14.98
CA PHE A 126 3.00 -1.76 -13.56
C PHE A 126 1.73 -2.50 -13.19
N TYR A 127 1.88 -3.75 -12.74
CA TYR A 127 0.74 -4.58 -12.36
C TYR A 127 0.43 -4.46 -10.87
N GLY A 128 -0.84 -4.55 -10.49
CA GLY A 128 -1.31 -4.63 -9.12
C GLY A 128 -2.38 -5.70 -9.00
N VAL A 129 -2.29 -6.55 -7.97
CA VAL A 129 -3.22 -7.65 -7.73
C VAL A 129 -3.85 -7.47 -6.36
N GLY A 130 -5.17 -7.62 -6.26
CA GLY A 130 -5.88 -7.50 -5.00
C GLY A 130 -7.22 -8.22 -4.99
N ARG A 131 -7.81 -8.36 -3.80
CA ARG A 131 -9.15 -8.96 -3.60
C ARG A 131 -10.29 -8.21 -4.30
N ASN A 132 -10.05 -6.97 -4.72
CA ASN A 132 -11.00 -6.17 -5.49
C ASN A 132 -10.28 -5.17 -6.42
N TYR A 133 -11.04 -4.55 -7.33
CA TYR A 133 -10.52 -3.62 -8.32
C TYR A 133 -9.83 -2.40 -7.71
N ARG A 134 -10.42 -1.81 -6.67
CA ARG A 134 -9.90 -0.60 -6.00
C ARG A 134 -8.50 -0.85 -5.42
N LEU A 135 -8.32 -1.98 -4.74
CA LEU A 135 -7.02 -2.38 -4.18
C LEU A 135 -6.01 -2.67 -5.29
N ALA A 136 -6.40 -3.46 -6.30
CA ALA A 136 -5.52 -3.80 -7.43
C ALA A 136 -5.01 -2.56 -8.17
N LYS A 137 -5.92 -1.62 -8.49
CA LYS A 137 -5.59 -0.34 -9.15
C LYS A 137 -4.66 0.53 -8.29
N SER A 138 -4.95 0.62 -6.99
CA SER A 138 -4.11 1.35 -6.03
C SER A 138 -2.70 0.76 -5.94
N LEU A 139 -2.56 -0.57 -5.92
CA LEU A 139 -1.28 -1.26 -5.88
C LEU A 139 -0.46 -1.06 -7.17
N ALA A 140 -1.13 -1.13 -8.34
CA ALA A 140 -0.50 -0.83 -9.63
C ALA A 140 0.06 0.61 -9.63
N ALA A 141 -0.73 1.58 -9.17
CA ALA A 141 -0.32 2.97 -9.08
C ALA A 141 0.84 3.19 -8.08
N LYS A 142 0.79 2.56 -6.90
CA LYS A 142 1.89 2.61 -5.91
C LYS A 142 3.20 2.09 -6.49
N ARG A 143 3.15 0.99 -7.27
CA ARG A 143 4.32 0.41 -7.94
C ARG A 143 4.87 1.37 -9.00
N ALA A 144 4.01 1.95 -9.84
CA ALA A 144 4.41 2.97 -10.82
C ALA A 144 5.09 4.17 -10.16
N LEU A 145 4.44 4.78 -9.16
CA LEU A 145 4.97 5.94 -8.43
C LEU A 145 6.34 5.69 -7.80
N ARG A 146 6.58 4.48 -7.26
CA ARG A 146 7.89 4.14 -6.68
C ARG A 146 9.00 4.21 -7.72
N VAL A 147 8.73 3.77 -8.95
CA VAL A 147 9.71 3.83 -10.05
C VAL A 147 9.88 5.25 -10.55
N LEU A 148 8.78 5.98 -10.80
CA LEU A 148 8.84 7.37 -11.28
C LEU A 148 9.61 8.30 -10.32
N ARG A 149 9.41 8.15 -9.01
CA ARG A 149 10.15 8.92 -8.00
C ARG A 149 11.66 8.61 -7.96
N ARG A 150 12.07 7.41 -8.38
CA ARG A 150 13.50 7.07 -8.50
C ARG A 150 14.10 7.68 -9.78
N LEU A 151 13.33 7.68 -10.86
CA LEU A 151 13.76 8.27 -12.14
C LEU A 151 13.87 9.80 -12.08
N ASN A 152 13.04 10.47 -11.26
CA ASN A 152 13.05 11.93 -11.12
C ASN A 152 14.06 12.46 -10.09
N GLN A 153 14.83 11.59 -9.42
CA GLN A 153 15.92 12.06 -8.56
C GLN A 153 17.16 12.32 -9.40
N PRO A 154 17.76 13.53 -9.35
CA PRO A 154 19.00 13.80 -10.04
C PRO A 154 20.07 12.85 -9.50
N SER A 155 20.82 12.20 -10.39
CA SER A 155 21.95 11.37 -10.01
C SER A 155 22.89 12.19 -9.12
N ARG A 156 23.13 11.76 -7.88
CA ARG A 156 24.32 12.18 -7.12
C ARG A 156 25.54 11.61 -7.85
N THR A 157 25.96 12.25 -8.94
CA THR A 157 27.25 11.96 -9.57
C THR A 157 28.32 12.44 -8.59
N ALA A 158 29.05 11.48 -8.03
CA ALA A 158 30.22 11.74 -7.21
C ALA A 158 31.25 12.51 -8.06
N SER A 159 31.44 13.80 -7.75
CA SER A 159 32.60 14.55 -8.19
C SER A 159 33.83 14.00 -7.47
N THR A 160 34.52 13.05 -8.08
CA THR A 160 35.89 12.72 -7.70
C THR A 160 36.79 13.81 -8.28
N THR A 161 37.01 14.87 -7.52
CA THR A 161 38.12 15.79 -7.78
C THR A 161 39.38 15.09 -7.31
N VAL A 162 40.11 14.49 -8.24
CA VAL A 162 41.52 14.17 -8.03
C VAL A 162 42.29 15.49 -7.95
N ASN A 163 42.64 15.92 -6.74
CA ASN A 163 43.68 16.92 -6.55
C ASN A 163 45.02 16.25 -6.88
N THR A 164 45.61 16.62 -8.01
CA THR A 164 47.02 16.35 -8.31
C THR A 164 47.84 17.58 -7.89
N ASP A 165 48.23 17.62 -6.62
CA ASP A 165 49.34 18.44 -6.15
C ASP A 165 50.52 17.51 -5.87
N LEU A 166 51.54 17.52 -6.74
CA LEU A 166 52.93 17.14 -6.45
C LEU A 166 53.81 17.35 -7.70
N LEU A 167 54.37 18.56 -7.84
CA LEU A 167 55.78 18.90 -8.08
C LEU A 167 55.93 20.40 -8.40
#